data_AF-A0A2N1KSE1-F1
#
_entry.id   AF-A0A2N1KSE1-F1
#
_cell.length_a   1.000
_cell.length_b   1.000
_cell.length_c   1.000
_cell.angle_alpha   90.00
_cell.angle_beta   90.00
_cell.angle_gamma   90.00
#
_symmetry.space_group_name_H-M   'P 1'
#
loop_
_entity.id
_entity.type
_entity.pdbx_description
1 polymer ?
#
loop_
_entity_poly.entity_id
_entity_poly.type
_entity_poly.pdbx_seq_one_letter_code
_entity_poly.pdbx_strand_id
1 'polypeptide(L)'
;MKPDWKVAGLCMLGALLFWLMNALNKQGYSTRLAYPLQVAYDDSLYVPTSPLPRQIQASITGSGWDLLWRMISLGNEPIRYSVVNPLHTKFINTTSLTDLLSNRLQETHVNYIIADSLNISFERRVVKTVKLMADTSGVKFPSRFVVSTVINVIPQTITVEGPESAMREIPSIIQIPLPKKITGDFDEQIPIPLVNNPHVNASSKQVNISFEIAELLSPLPVKK
;
A
#
# COMPACT_ATOMS: atom_id res chain seq x y z
N MET A 1 9.48 -71.09 1.93
CA MET A 1 9.82 -69.79 2.54
C MET A 1 8.84 -68.74 2.03
N LYS A 2 7.92 -68.26 2.87
CA LYS A 2 7.10 -67.10 2.51
C LYS A 2 8.01 -65.88 2.62
N PRO A 3 8.15 -65.03 1.60
CA PRO A 3 8.98 -63.84 1.72
C PRO A 3 8.37 -62.96 2.82
N ASP A 4 9.14 -62.72 3.88
CA ASP A 4 8.75 -61.79 4.94
C ASP A 4 8.87 -60.36 4.39
N TRP A 5 7.85 -59.96 3.63
CA TRP A 5 7.75 -58.64 3.02
C TRP A 5 7.87 -57.51 4.05
N LYS A 6 7.53 -57.80 5.31
CA LYS A 6 7.73 -56.93 6.47
C LYS A 6 9.22 -56.65 6.71
N VAL A 7 10.07 -57.68 6.64
CA VAL A 7 11.53 -57.56 6.79
C VAL A 7 12.13 -56.86 5.57
N ALA A 8 11.68 -57.20 4.37
CA ALA A 8 12.12 -56.52 3.14
C ALA A 8 11.76 -55.02 3.17
N GLY A 9 10.56 -54.67 3.62
CA GLY A 9 10.12 -53.28 3.79
C GLY A 9 10.94 -52.52 4.83
N LEU A 10 11.25 -53.15 5.97
CA LEU A 10 12.07 -52.55 7.03
C LEU A 10 13.52 -52.32 6.57
N CYS A 11 14.08 -53.27 5.80
CA CYS A 11 15.41 -53.17 5.20
C CYS A 11 15.47 -52.05 4.14
N MET A 12 14.47 -51.97 3.27
CA MET A 12 14.37 -50.91 2.26
C MET A 12 14.27 -49.52 2.90
N LEU A 13 13.48 -49.40 3.98
CA LEU A 13 13.34 -48.14 4.73
C LEU A 13 14.64 -47.74 5.43
N GLY A 14 15.35 -48.71 6.03
CA GLY A 14 16.68 -48.49 6.58
C GLY A 14 17.68 -48.01 5.53
N ALA A 15 17.75 -48.68 4.36
CA ALA A 15 18.61 -48.28 3.26
C ALA A 15 18.29 -46.86 2.74
N LEU A 16 17.00 -46.51 2.64
CA LEU A 16 16.54 -45.17 2.29
C LEU A 16 17.00 -44.11 3.30
N LEU A 17 16.87 -44.39 4.60
CA LEU A 17 17.33 -43.47 5.66
C LEU A 17 18.84 -43.28 5.65
N PHE A 18 19.61 -44.36 5.51
CA PHE A 18 21.07 -44.28 5.39
C PHE A 18 21.50 -43.49 4.17
N TRP A 19 20.87 -43.74 3.02
CA TRP A 19 21.14 -42.99 1.81
C TRP A 19 20.79 -41.51 1.96
N LEU A 20 19.65 -41.20 2.57
CA LEU A 20 19.21 -39.82 2.85
C LEU A 20 20.18 -39.09 3.79
N MET A 21 20.60 -39.72 4.89
CA MET A 21 21.59 -39.15 5.81
C MET A 21 22.91 -38.85 5.09
N ASN A 22 23.42 -39.78 4.29
CA ASN A 22 24.66 -39.60 3.55
C ASN A 22 24.55 -38.51 2.48
N ALA A 23 23.40 -38.42 1.81
CA ALA A 23 23.13 -37.36 0.83
C ALA A 23 23.10 -35.98 1.50
N LEU A 24 22.40 -35.82 2.63
CA LEU A 24 22.28 -34.54 3.34
C LEU A 24 23.55 -34.12 4.09
N ASN A 25 24.42 -35.07 4.46
CA ASN A 25 25.67 -34.78 5.14
C ASN A 25 26.75 -34.16 4.22
N LYS A 26 26.54 -34.18 2.90
CA LYS A 26 27.45 -33.52 1.97
C LYS A 26 27.36 -32.00 2.14
N GLN A 27 28.51 -31.34 1.96
CA GLN A 27 28.64 -29.89 2.03
C GLN A 27 28.70 -29.29 0.62
N GLY A 28 28.53 -27.97 0.53
CA GLY A 28 28.65 -27.24 -0.73
C GLY A 28 27.37 -27.23 -1.57
N TYR A 29 26.23 -27.63 -1.00
CA TYR A 29 24.95 -27.47 -1.66
C TYR A 29 24.61 -25.99 -1.77
N SER A 30 24.17 -25.57 -2.95
CA SER A 30 23.66 -24.22 -3.18
C SER A 30 22.18 -24.29 -3.51
N THR A 31 21.37 -23.47 -2.82
CA THR A 31 19.95 -23.36 -3.08
C THR A 31 19.51 -21.89 -3.06
N ARG A 32 18.37 -21.62 -3.69
CA ARG A 32 17.72 -20.29 -3.69
C ARG A 32 16.53 -20.35 -2.74
N LEU A 33 16.54 -19.49 -1.74
CA LEU A 33 15.48 -19.40 -0.75
C LEU A 33 14.86 -18.02 -0.77
N ALA A 34 13.53 -17.97 -0.78
CA ALA A 34 12.78 -16.72 -0.68
C ALA A 34 12.67 -16.31 0.80
N TYR A 35 13.05 -15.07 1.11
CA TYR A 35 12.97 -14.48 2.44
C TYR A 35 12.02 -13.28 2.43
N PRO A 36 11.12 -13.16 3.43
CA PRO A 36 10.31 -11.96 3.59
C PRO A 36 11.19 -10.75 3.96
N LEU A 37 10.93 -9.62 3.30
CA LEU A 37 11.61 -8.35 3.48
C LEU A 37 10.59 -7.30 3.96
N GLN A 38 10.92 -6.61 5.04
CA GLN A 38 10.19 -5.46 5.54
C GLN A 38 11.05 -4.22 5.41
N VAL A 39 10.68 -3.32 4.51
CA VAL A 39 11.34 -2.01 4.36
C VAL A 39 10.77 -1.08 5.43
N ALA A 40 11.62 -0.68 6.37
CA ALA A 40 11.29 0.23 7.45
C ALA A 40 11.73 1.65 7.10
N TYR A 41 10.83 2.61 7.26
CA TYR A 41 11.04 4.04 7.03
C TYR A 41 10.12 4.83 7.95
N ASP A 42 10.32 6.14 8.05
CA ASP A 42 9.40 7.02 8.76
C ASP A 42 8.13 7.22 7.92
N ASP A 43 7.13 6.40 8.20
CA ASP A 43 5.83 6.40 7.52
C ASP A 43 4.93 7.55 7.94
N SER A 44 5.35 8.41 8.87
CA SER A 44 4.66 9.65 9.19
C SER A 44 5.08 10.78 8.25
N LEU A 45 6.36 10.83 7.86
CA LEU A 45 6.94 11.89 7.03
C LEU A 45 7.01 11.53 5.54
N TYR A 46 7.00 10.24 5.19
CA TYR A 46 7.24 9.80 3.82
C TYR A 46 6.19 8.79 3.33
N VAL A 47 5.96 8.82 2.01
CA VAL A 47 5.08 7.89 1.30
C VAL A 47 5.87 7.22 0.17
N PRO A 48 5.83 5.88 0.04
CA PRO A 48 6.44 5.19 -1.09
C PRO A 48 5.62 5.43 -2.36
N THR A 49 6.30 5.85 -3.43
CA THR A 49 5.71 6.07 -4.76
C THR A 49 6.04 4.95 -5.74
N SER A 50 6.91 4.02 -5.36
CA SER A 50 7.14 2.76 -6.06
C SER A 50 6.76 1.56 -5.19
N PRO A 51 6.42 0.40 -5.79
CA PRO A 51 6.11 -0.79 -5.02
C PRO A 51 7.34 -1.27 -4.23
N LEU A 52 7.20 -1.35 -2.91
CA LEU A 52 8.25 -1.87 -2.03
C LEU A 52 8.33 -3.41 -2.16
N PRO A 53 9.53 -3.98 -2.31
CA PRO A 53 9.70 -5.43 -2.36
C PRO A 53 9.32 -6.07 -1.02
N ARG A 54 8.47 -7.09 -1.07
CA ARG A 54 8.02 -7.85 0.11
C ARG A 54 8.86 -9.08 0.37
N GLN A 55 9.62 -9.52 -0.64
CA GLN A 55 10.44 -10.72 -0.60
C GLN A 55 11.71 -10.51 -1.41
N ILE A 56 12.77 -11.21 -1.01
CA ILE A 56 14.03 -11.31 -1.74
C ILE A 56 14.41 -12.78 -1.88
N GLN A 57 15.11 -13.15 -2.94
CA GLN A 57 15.66 -14.48 -3.11
C GLN A 57 17.14 -14.44 -2.79
N ALA A 58 17.60 -15.27 -1.85
CA ALA A 58 19.01 -15.37 -1.52
C ALA A 58 19.57 -16.70 -2.03
N SER A 59 20.71 -16.66 -2.72
CA SER A 59 21.49 -17.86 -2.98
C SER A 59 22.36 -18.14 -1.77
N ILE A 60 22.20 -19.33 -1.21
CA ILE A 60 22.81 -19.72 0.05
C ILE A 60 23.54 -21.05 -0.16
N THR A 61 24.74 -21.17 0.39
CA THR A 61 25.56 -22.38 0.35
C THR A 61 25.81 -22.93 1.75
N GLY A 62 25.50 -24.21 1.96
CA GLY A 62 25.56 -24.85 3.27
C GLY A 62 25.60 -26.38 3.24
N SER A 63 25.45 -26.99 4.42
CA SER A 63 25.23 -28.43 4.55
C SER A 63 23.79 -28.79 4.12
N GLY A 64 23.58 -30.02 3.64
CA GLY A 64 22.24 -30.45 3.21
C GLY A 64 21.21 -30.44 4.36
N TRP A 65 21.64 -30.74 5.59
CA TRP A 65 20.78 -30.67 6.78
C TRP A 65 20.35 -29.25 7.13
N ASP A 66 21.26 -28.28 7.07
CA ASP A 66 20.94 -26.88 7.39
C ASP A 66 19.96 -26.29 6.38
N LEU A 67 20.17 -26.60 5.10
CA LEU A 67 19.30 -26.15 4.02
C LEU A 67 17.90 -26.77 4.12
N LEU A 68 17.81 -28.06 4.48
CA LEU A 68 16.53 -28.75 4.69
C LEU A 68 15.76 -28.12 5.85
N TRP A 69 16.39 -27.94 7.01
CA TRP A 69 15.73 -27.32 8.14
C TRP A 69 15.34 -25.87 7.86
N ARG A 70 16.16 -25.12 7.11
CA ARG A 70 15.78 -23.80 6.61
C ARG A 70 14.52 -23.88 5.78
N MET A 71 14.47 -24.77 4.78
CA MET A 71 13.33 -24.90 3.88
C MET A 71 12.02 -25.16 4.64
N ILE A 72 12.08 -25.93 5.72
CA ILE A 72 10.93 -26.26 6.58
C ILE A 72 10.59 -25.11 7.54
N SER A 73 11.59 -24.38 8.04
CA SER A 73 11.44 -23.28 9.00
C SER A 73 11.18 -21.91 8.36
N LEU A 74 11.18 -21.80 7.03
CA LEU A 74 11.00 -20.54 6.30
C LEU A 74 9.55 -20.05 6.42
N GLY A 75 9.33 -19.19 7.42
CA GLY A 75 8.07 -18.47 7.61
C GLY A 75 8.07 -17.44 8.75
N ASN A 76 9.10 -17.42 9.62
CA ASN A 76 8.84 -16.96 10.98
C ASN A 76 9.24 -15.50 11.27
N GLU A 77 10.14 -14.87 10.48
CA GLU A 77 10.46 -13.46 10.72
C GLU A 77 11.00 -12.72 9.48
N PRO A 78 10.43 -11.55 9.12
CA PRO A 78 10.92 -10.72 8.03
C PRO A 78 12.25 -10.04 8.38
N ILE A 79 13.14 -9.96 7.39
CA ILE A 79 14.35 -9.15 7.48
C ILE A 79 13.93 -7.69 7.43
N ARG A 80 14.32 -6.90 8.42
CA ARG A 80 14.04 -5.46 8.46
C ARG A 80 15.18 -4.69 7.81
N TYR A 81 14.88 -3.96 6.74
CA TYR A 81 15.81 -3.05 6.07
C TYR A 81 15.40 -1.61 6.34
N SER A 82 16.21 -0.86 7.09
CA SER A 82 15.91 0.53 7.44
C SER A 82 16.43 1.50 6.37
N VAL A 83 15.56 2.38 5.90
CA VAL A 83 15.89 3.45 4.95
C VAL A 83 16.13 4.74 5.73
N VAL A 84 17.40 5.13 5.87
CA VAL A 84 17.78 6.33 6.65
C VAL A 84 17.38 7.64 5.95
N ASN A 85 17.55 7.72 4.62
CA ASN A 85 17.25 8.92 3.83
C ASN A 85 16.30 8.59 2.67
N PRO A 86 14.97 8.46 2.92
CA PRO A 86 14.03 7.99 1.90
C PRO A 86 14.01 8.83 0.62
N LEU A 87 14.19 10.15 0.72
CA LEU A 87 14.17 11.06 -0.44
C LEU A 87 15.38 10.91 -1.38
N HIS A 88 16.51 10.45 -0.86
CA HIS A 88 17.75 10.28 -1.65
C HIS A 88 18.02 8.81 -2.01
N THR A 89 17.36 7.87 -1.34
CA THR A 89 17.57 6.44 -1.53
C THR A 89 16.70 5.97 -2.69
N LYS A 90 17.35 5.67 -3.82
CA LYS A 90 16.68 5.18 -5.04
C LYS A 90 16.71 3.67 -5.20
N PHE A 91 17.60 3.01 -4.48
CA PHE A 91 17.81 1.57 -4.58
C PHE A 91 18.12 0.98 -3.20
N ILE A 92 17.66 -0.24 -2.98
CA ILE A 92 18.04 -1.05 -1.83
C ILE A 92 19.45 -1.60 -2.06
N ASN A 93 20.35 -1.38 -1.11
CA ASN A 93 21.72 -1.87 -1.21
C ASN A 93 21.74 -3.39 -0.93
N THR A 94 22.03 -4.18 -1.97
CA THR A 94 22.12 -5.64 -1.87
C THR A 94 23.25 -6.09 -0.96
N THR A 95 24.37 -5.36 -0.90
CA THR A 95 25.47 -5.66 0.02
C THR A 95 25.04 -5.52 1.47
N SER A 96 24.31 -4.45 1.81
CA SER A 96 23.77 -4.28 3.16
C SER A 96 22.76 -5.38 3.51
N LEU A 97 21.94 -5.82 2.55
CA LEU A 97 21.05 -6.97 2.76
C LEU A 97 21.82 -8.29 2.90
N THR A 98 22.90 -8.51 2.13
CA THR A 98 23.74 -9.71 2.29
C THR A 98 24.38 -9.73 3.65
N ASP A 99 24.85 -8.60 4.17
CA ASP A 99 25.44 -8.52 5.51
C ASP A 99 24.41 -8.80 6.61
N LEU A 100 23.21 -8.20 6.50
CA LEU A 100 22.09 -8.47 7.41
C LEU A 100 21.69 -9.95 7.39
N LEU A 101 21.66 -10.55 6.20
CA LEU A 101 21.32 -11.96 6.04
C LEU A 101 22.44 -12.86 6.56
N SER A 102 23.70 -12.60 6.22
CA SER A 102 24.85 -13.37 6.72
C SER A 102 24.92 -13.38 8.25
N ASN A 103 24.69 -12.24 8.89
CA ASN A 103 24.62 -12.14 10.35
C ASN A 103 23.50 -12.99 10.97
N ARG A 104 22.39 -13.18 10.24
CA ARG A 104 21.27 -14.05 10.63
C ARG A 104 21.50 -15.52 10.30
N LEU A 105 22.27 -15.81 9.25
CA LEU A 105 22.43 -17.17 8.73
C LEU A 105 23.64 -17.92 9.30
N GLN A 106 24.58 -17.25 10.00
CA GLN A 106 25.76 -17.74 10.77
C GLN A 106 26.47 -19.03 10.29
N GLU A 107 25.76 -20.15 10.21
CA GLU A 107 26.18 -21.48 9.74
C GLU A 107 26.13 -21.63 8.20
N THR A 108 25.50 -20.69 7.48
CA THR A 108 25.28 -20.77 6.03
C THR A 108 25.81 -19.54 5.30
N HIS A 109 26.56 -19.74 4.21
CA HIS A 109 27.14 -18.64 3.43
C HIS A 109 26.12 -18.05 2.47
N VAL A 110 25.84 -16.75 2.57
CA VAL A 110 25.04 -16.00 1.59
C VAL A 110 25.94 -15.63 0.43
N ASN A 111 25.65 -16.16 -0.76
CA ASN A 111 26.45 -15.88 -1.95
C ASN A 111 26.06 -14.55 -2.58
N TYR A 112 24.75 -14.36 -2.81
CA TYR A 112 24.20 -13.16 -3.43
C TYR A 112 22.68 -13.08 -3.22
N ILE A 113 22.14 -11.88 -3.37
CA ILE A 113 20.71 -11.59 -3.31
C ILE A 113 20.21 -11.26 -4.72
N ILE A 114 19.08 -11.86 -5.06
CA ILE A 114 18.29 -11.61 -6.26
C ILE A 114 16.97 -10.99 -5.80
N ALA A 115 16.54 -9.91 -6.42
CA ALA A 115 15.24 -9.32 -6.17
C ALA A 115 14.64 -8.80 -7.47
N ASP A 116 13.32 -8.94 -7.62
CA ASP A 116 12.60 -8.57 -8.84
C ASP A 116 12.58 -7.04 -9.05
N SER A 117 12.56 -6.27 -7.96
CA SER A 117 12.73 -4.82 -7.97
C SER A 117 13.46 -4.37 -6.72
N LEU A 118 14.59 -3.68 -6.92
CA LEU A 118 15.33 -2.99 -5.86
C LEU A 118 15.11 -1.48 -5.89
N ASN A 119 14.37 -0.99 -6.89
CA ASN A 119 14.12 0.43 -7.08
C ASN A 119 13.04 0.88 -6.10
N ILE A 120 13.43 1.75 -5.19
CA ILE A 120 12.56 2.34 -4.19
C ILE A 120 12.54 3.84 -4.38
N SER A 121 11.35 4.43 -4.32
CA SER A 121 11.14 5.86 -4.44
C SER A 121 10.19 6.32 -3.36
N PHE A 122 10.53 7.42 -2.73
CA PHE A 122 9.73 8.04 -1.70
C PHE A 122 9.51 9.51 -2.01
N GLU A 123 8.37 10.01 -1.59
CA GLU A 123 8.09 11.43 -1.55
C GLU A 123 7.73 11.86 -0.13
N ARG A 124 7.81 13.16 0.13
CA ARG A 124 7.32 13.73 1.38
C ARG A 124 5.81 13.53 1.46
N ARG A 125 5.34 13.10 2.63
CA ARG A 125 3.93 13.17 2.96
C ARG A 125 3.57 14.63 3.16
N VAL A 126 2.55 15.07 2.42
CA VAL A 126 1.96 16.38 2.59
C VAL A 126 0.53 16.19 3.05
N VAL A 127 0.16 16.94 4.08
CA VAL A 127 -1.20 16.99 4.60
C VAL A 127 -1.75 18.38 4.32
N LYS A 128 -2.88 18.46 3.62
CA LYS A 128 -3.53 19.70 3.22
C LYS A 128 -4.96 19.73 3.74
N THR A 129 -5.36 20.87 4.30
CA THR A 129 -6.77 21.14 4.59
C THR A 129 -7.40 21.82 3.39
N VAL A 130 -8.49 21.25 2.89
CA VAL A 130 -9.18 21.71 1.68
C VAL A 130 -10.59 22.11 2.05
N LYS A 131 -11.03 23.28 1.58
CA LYS A 131 -12.39 23.78 1.78
C LYS A 131 -13.32 23.23 0.70
N LEU A 132 -14.50 22.77 1.10
CA LEU A 132 -15.54 22.34 0.19
C LEU A 132 -16.57 23.47 0.01
N MET A 133 -16.94 23.72 -1.24
CA MET A 133 -17.95 24.73 -1.59
C MET A 133 -18.91 24.15 -2.63
N ALA A 134 -20.21 24.35 -2.43
CA ALA A 134 -21.20 23.99 -3.45
C ALA A 134 -21.08 24.93 -4.66
N ASP A 135 -21.07 24.37 -5.87
CA ASP A 135 -21.16 25.15 -7.10
C ASP A 135 -22.61 25.28 -7.55
N THR A 136 -23.18 26.46 -7.36
CA THR A 136 -24.55 26.79 -7.77
C THR A 136 -24.65 27.43 -9.15
N SER A 137 -23.53 27.70 -9.83
CA SER A 137 -23.50 28.50 -11.06
C SER A 137 -24.24 27.84 -12.23
N GLY A 138 -24.29 26.50 -12.25
CA GLY A 138 -24.93 25.70 -13.29
C GLY A 138 -26.34 25.18 -12.95
N VAL A 139 -26.87 25.49 -11.76
CA VAL A 139 -28.13 24.93 -11.26
C VAL A 139 -29.33 25.70 -11.83
N LYS A 140 -30.32 24.97 -12.36
CA LYS A 140 -31.61 25.53 -12.77
C LYS A 140 -32.69 25.19 -11.76
N PHE A 141 -33.31 26.22 -11.22
CA PHE A 141 -34.50 26.13 -10.36
C PHE A 141 -35.79 26.25 -11.21
N PRO A 142 -36.95 25.81 -10.68
CA PRO A 142 -38.24 26.08 -11.30
C PRO A 142 -38.49 27.59 -11.46
N SER A 143 -39.38 27.96 -12.36
CA SER A 143 -39.76 29.37 -12.54
C SER A 143 -40.21 29.97 -11.21
N ARG A 144 -39.69 31.17 -10.89
CA ARG A 144 -39.94 31.89 -9.63
C ARG A 144 -39.40 31.23 -8.37
N PHE A 145 -38.59 30.17 -8.42
CA PHE A 145 -37.97 29.62 -7.21
C PHE A 145 -36.55 30.14 -7.00
N VAL A 146 -36.19 30.41 -5.74
CA VAL A 146 -34.84 30.81 -5.31
C VAL A 146 -34.43 30.02 -4.08
N VAL A 147 -33.13 29.90 -3.86
CA VAL A 147 -32.60 29.36 -2.60
C VAL A 147 -33.03 30.27 -1.44
N SER A 148 -33.75 29.72 -0.47
CA SER A 148 -34.31 30.46 0.67
C SER A 148 -33.44 30.39 1.92
N THR A 149 -32.55 29.40 2.02
CA THR A 149 -31.66 29.20 3.18
C THR A 149 -30.18 29.28 2.81
N VAL A 150 -29.31 29.30 3.82
CA VAL A 150 -27.86 29.21 3.59
C VAL A 150 -27.54 27.79 3.11
N ILE A 151 -26.71 27.68 2.08
CA ILE A 151 -26.25 26.37 1.59
C ILE A 151 -25.30 25.76 2.61
N ASN A 152 -25.76 24.68 3.21
CA ASN A 152 -25.03 23.94 4.20
C ASN A 152 -24.20 22.84 3.53
N VAL A 153 -22.90 22.81 3.80
CA VAL A 153 -21.93 21.87 3.21
C VAL A 153 -21.23 21.17 4.37
N ILE A 154 -21.52 19.87 4.56
CA ILE A 154 -21.01 19.10 5.70
C ILE A 154 -20.24 17.86 5.21
N PRO A 155 -18.93 17.74 5.52
CA PRO A 155 -18.11 18.70 6.24
C PRO A 155 -17.72 19.92 5.38
N GLN A 156 -17.48 21.08 6.00
CA GLN A 156 -17.03 22.29 5.29
C GLN A 156 -15.57 22.22 4.83
N THR A 157 -14.78 21.40 5.53
CA THR A 157 -13.36 21.17 5.22
C THR A 157 -13.05 19.69 5.34
N ILE A 158 -12.08 19.25 4.56
CA ILE A 158 -11.53 17.90 4.62
C ILE A 158 -10.02 17.97 4.72
N THR A 159 -9.42 16.96 5.34
CA THR A 159 -7.99 16.76 5.32
C THR A 159 -7.65 15.77 4.22
N VAL A 160 -6.72 16.15 3.36
CA VAL A 160 -6.21 15.30 2.27
C VAL A 160 -4.72 15.07 2.50
N GLU A 161 -4.28 13.83 2.41
CA GLU A 161 -2.89 13.44 2.58
C GLU A 161 -2.40 12.59 1.41
N GLY A 162 -1.12 12.70 1.08
CA GLY A 162 -0.49 11.90 0.04
C GLY A 162 0.92 12.37 -0.31
N PRO A 163 1.50 11.87 -1.41
CA PRO A 163 2.81 12.31 -1.88
C PRO A 163 2.76 13.76 -2.38
N GLU A 164 3.84 14.49 -2.18
CA GLU A 164 3.99 15.90 -2.55
C GLU A 164 3.59 16.17 -4.02
N SER A 165 3.97 15.30 -4.95
CA SER A 165 3.62 15.42 -6.37
C SER A 165 2.11 15.42 -6.60
N ALA A 166 1.37 14.49 -5.98
CA ALA A 166 -0.08 14.42 -6.08
C ALA A 166 -0.76 15.62 -5.38
N MET A 167 -0.20 16.09 -4.26
CA MET A 167 -0.77 17.21 -3.50
C MET A 167 -0.64 18.55 -4.23
N ARG A 168 0.32 18.71 -5.15
CA ARG A 168 0.47 19.92 -5.96
C ARG A 168 -0.74 20.19 -6.87
N GLU A 169 -1.40 19.14 -7.33
CA GLU A 169 -2.57 19.25 -8.22
C GLU A 169 -3.88 19.52 -7.45
N ILE A 170 -3.88 19.37 -6.12
CA ILE A 170 -5.09 19.54 -5.31
C ILE A 170 -5.28 21.02 -4.96
N PRO A 171 -6.39 21.66 -5.39
CA PRO A 171 -6.66 23.05 -5.06
C PRO A 171 -6.98 23.23 -3.57
N SER A 172 -6.86 24.46 -3.06
CA SER A 172 -7.23 24.76 -1.67
C SER A 172 -8.75 24.81 -1.44
N ILE A 173 -9.52 24.98 -2.53
CA ILE A 173 -10.97 24.97 -2.54
C ILE A 173 -11.42 23.97 -3.61
N ILE A 174 -12.24 23.00 -3.23
CA ILE A 174 -12.89 22.09 -4.16
C ILE A 174 -14.34 22.52 -4.31
N GLN A 175 -14.74 22.76 -5.56
CA GLN A 175 -16.12 23.02 -5.91
C GLN A 175 -16.86 21.71 -6.15
N ILE A 176 -17.98 21.54 -5.47
CA ILE A 176 -18.82 20.36 -5.55
C ILE A 176 -19.92 20.63 -6.57
N PRO A 177 -19.91 19.93 -7.72
CA PRO A 177 -20.92 20.15 -8.75
C PRO A 177 -22.28 19.66 -8.27
N LEU A 178 -23.27 20.55 -8.33
CA LEU A 178 -24.66 20.20 -8.03
C LEU A 178 -25.39 19.67 -9.28
N PRO A 179 -26.49 18.90 -9.10
CA PRO A 179 -27.34 18.51 -10.22
C PRO A 179 -27.84 19.72 -11.02
N LYS A 180 -27.91 19.58 -12.35
CA LYS A 180 -28.32 20.67 -13.27
C LYS A 180 -29.74 21.18 -13.03
N LYS A 181 -30.61 20.36 -12.44
CA LYS A 181 -32.02 20.69 -12.20
C LYS A 181 -32.38 20.24 -10.78
N ILE A 182 -32.89 21.17 -9.99
CA ILE A 182 -33.35 20.94 -8.62
C ILE A 182 -34.77 21.47 -8.54
N THR A 183 -35.75 20.65 -8.14
CA THR A 183 -37.18 20.99 -8.20
C THR A 183 -37.83 21.18 -6.83
N GLY A 184 -37.10 20.95 -5.75
CA GLY A 184 -37.56 21.09 -4.37
C GLY A 184 -36.37 21.36 -3.46
N ASP A 185 -36.60 21.22 -2.16
CA ASP A 185 -35.51 21.27 -1.18
C ASP A 185 -34.46 20.22 -1.52
N PHE A 186 -33.20 20.59 -1.30
CA PHE A 186 -32.05 19.78 -1.63
C PHE A 186 -31.41 19.28 -0.34
N ASP A 187 -31.21 17.98 -0.22
CA ASP A 187 -30.43 17.35 0.85
C ASP A 187 -29.86 16.04 0.30
N GLU A 188 -28.64 16.11 -0.24
CA GLU A 188 -28.01 14.97 -0.90
C GLU A 188 -26.54 14.83 -0.53
N GLN A 189 -26.09 13.57 -0.45
CA GLN A 189 -24.67 13.22 -0.34
C GLN A 189 -24.04 13.13 -1.73
N ILE A 190 -23.06 13.99 -1.98
CA ILE A 190 -22.36 14.07 -3.26
C ILE A 190 -20.92 13.57 -3.08
N PRO A 191 -20.39 12.73 -3.99
CA PRO A 191 -18.98 12.36 -3.96
C PRO A 191 -18.08 13.57 -4.23
N ILE A 192 -16.99 13.67 -3.46
CA ILE A 192 -16.02 14.75 -3.63
C ILE A 192 -15.13 14.40 -4.82
N PRO A 193 -14.99 15.29 -5.83
CA PRO A 193 -14.19 15.05 -7.03
C PRO A 193 -12.70 15.20 -6.71
N LEU A 194 -12.14 14.23 -5.98
CA LEU A 194 -10.69 14.14 -5.73
C LEU A 194 -10.00 13.48 -6.93
N VAL A 195 -8.73 13.84 -7.16
CA VAL A 195 -7.89 13.19 -8.16
C VAL A 195 -7.84 11.69 -7.83
N ASN A 196 -8.11 10.84 -8.82
CA ASN A 196 -8.16 9.39 -8.67
C ASN A 196 -6.74 8.82 -8.56
N ASN A 197 -6.05 9.13 -7.45
CA ASN A 197 -4.69 8.70 -7.17
C ASN A 197 -4.71 7.68 -6.02
N PRO A 198 -4.20 6.45 -6.24
CA PRO A 198 -4.22 5.40 -5.21
C PRO A 198 -3.37 5.72 -3.97
N HIS A 199 -2.52 6.74 -4.03
CA HIS A 199 -1.66 7.20 -2.93
C HIS A 199 -2.21 8.43 -2.20
N VAL A 200 -3.45 8.84 -2.48
CA VAL A 200 -4.11 9.99 -1.84
C VAL A 200 -5.25 9.50 -0.96
N ASN A 201 -5.19 9.85 0.33
CA ASN A 201 -6.27 9.61 1.28
C ASN A 201 -6.94 10.92 1.66
N ALA A 202 -8.24 10.87 1.91
CA ALA A 202 -9.00 12.00 2.41
C ALA A 202 -9.83 11.59 3.62
N SER A 203 -10.02 12.52 4.56
CA SER A 203 -10.82 12.31 5.77
C SER A 203 -12.30 12.01 5.47
N SER A 204 -12.81 12.48 4.33
CA SER A 204 -14.11 12.11 3.79
C SER A 204 -14.05 11.97 2.26
N LYS A 205 -14.85 11.06 1.71
CA LYS A 205 -15.03 10.85 0.26
C LYS A 205 -16.32 11.45 -0.27
N GLN A 206 -17.23 11.83 0.63
CA GLN A 206 -18.54 12.36 0.33
C GLN A 206 -18.81 13.60 1.18
N VAL A 207 -19.70 14.45 0.69
CA VAL A 207 -20.13 15.67 1.37
C VAL A 207 -21.65 15.77 1.27
N ASN A 208 -22.29 16.05 2.39
CA ASN A 208 -23.72 16.34 2.41
C ASN A 208 -23.93 17.81 2.08
N ILE A 209 -24.79 18.10 1.11
CA ILE A 209 -25.18 19.45 0.76
C ILE A 209 -26.68 19.59 0.95
N SER A 210 -27.08 20.58 1.76
CA SER A 210 -28.48 20.85 2.06
C SER A 210 -28.83 22.33 1.92
N PHE A 211 -30.00 22.61 1.35
CA PHE A 211 -30.62 23.94 1.29
C PHE A 211 -32.09 23.82 0.86
N GLU A 212 -32.87 24.85 1.18
CA GLU A 212 -34.29 24.92 0.83
C GLU A 212 -34.51 25.90 -0.33
N ILE A 213 -35.59 25.72 -1.07
CA ILE A 213 -36.01 26.65 -2.12
C ILE A 213 -37.42 27.20 -1.85
N ALA A 214 -37.65 28.48 -2.14
CA ALA A 214 -38.94 29.12 -1.97
C ALA A 214 -39.39 29.88 -3.22
N GLU A 215 -40.71 29.98 -3.40
CA GLU A 215 -41.31 30.77 -4.47
C GLU A 215 -41.21 32.27 -4.18
N LEU A 216 -40.71 33.02 -5.15
CA LEU A 216 -40.68 34.47 -5.20
C LEU A 216 -42.10 35.00 -5.41
N LEU A 217 -42.69 35.56 -4.36
CA LEU A 217 -43.99 36.25 -4.44
C LEU A 217 -43.92 37.58 -5.22
N SER A 218 -42.73 38.14 -5.40
CA SER A 218 -42.48 39.40 -6.13
C SER A 218 -41.19 39.29 -6.97
N PRO A 219 -41.05 40.07 -8.07
CA PRO A 219 -39.88 40.00 -8.94
C PRO A 219 -38.59 40.42 -8.22
N LEU A 220 -37.45 39.84 -8.61
CA LEU A 220 -36.14 40.14 -8.02
C LEU A 220 -35.86 41.66 -8.09
N PRO A 221 -35.36 42.28 -7.01
CA PRO A 221 -34.95 43.68 -7.06
C PRO A 221 -33.84 43.83 -8.10
N VAL A 222 -34.06 44.73 -9.06
CA VAL A 222 -33.06 45.08 -10.08
C VAL A 222 -31.87 45.71 -9.36
N LYS A 223 -30.69 45.08 -9.42
CA LYS A 223 -29.43 45.73 -9.01
C LYS A 223 -29.24 46.96 -9.90
N LYS A 224 -29.35 48.15 -9.30
CA LYS A 224 -28.86 49.41 -9.90
C LYS A 224 -27.35 49.41 -9.98
#